data_AF-A0A6A2ZWM4-F1
#
_entry.id   AF-A0A6A2ZWM4-F1
#
_cell.length_a   1.000
_cell.length_b   1.000
_cell.length_c   1.000
_cell.angle_alpha   90.00
_cell.angle_beta   90.00
_cell.angle_gamma   90.00
#
_symmetry.space_group_name_H-M   'P 1'
#
loop_
_entity.id
_entity.type
_entity.pdbx_description
1 polymer ?
#
loop_
_entity_poly.entity_id
_entity_poly.type
_entity_poly.pdbx_seq_one_letter_code
_entity_poly.pdbx_strand_id
1 'polypeptide(L)'
;MSPGLSSLGMTTLIISAAKNASMHRNNCHHLAHHVNLTAKLLEKLRSTDMVTLSAIKEPLDGLDQALNQALQLVESCRDKSFLCMLATRWAIVHQLRHVQAEIDRYLKLLPLITLVHQCRIQNLEEGLQAIEQDERGYAVDEEDVEAQNNPQLGCKEALQEEKVKLHAELQKSRTADDSKQCRVIEHLIDVTKNVINVLPGNNVHKLLVNEPTHVQSRLQDMYLSLWSIFEHN
;
A
#
# COMPACT_ATOMS: atom_id res chain seq x y z
N MET A 1 14.19 10.34 24.25
CA MET A 1 14.01 11.80 24.32
C MET A 1 12.86 12.14 23.38
N SER A 2 11.76 12.66 23.91
CA SER A 2 10.54 12.92 23.13
C SER A 2 10.77 14.14 22.20
N PRO A 3 10.61 14.02 20.87
CA PRO A 3 10.84 15.12 19.91
C PRO A 3 9.86 16.30 20.08
N GLY A 4 8.82 16.12 20.88
CA GLY A 4 7.76 17.10 21.13
C GLY A 4 8.19 18.34 21.92
N LEU A 5 9.20 18.22 22.79
CA LEU A 5 9.51 19.24 23.81
C LEU A 5 10.62 20.24 23.41
N SER A 6 11.33 20.02 22.30
CA SER A 6 12.54 20.80 21.95
C SER A 6 12.28 22.19 21.38
N SER A 7 11.34 22.37 20.44
CA SER A 7 11.24 23.64 19.69
C SER A 7 10.67 24.82 20.51
N LEU A 8 9.73 24.56 21.41
CA LEU A 8 9.13 25.59 22.28
C LEU A 8 10.13 26.04 23.37
N GLY A 9 10.88 25.09 23.92
CA GLY A 9 11.98 25.35 24.86
C GLY A 9 13.07 26.18 24.20
N MET A 10 13.54 25.78 23.01
CA MET A 10 14.54 26.54 22.24
C MET A 10 14.05 27.94 21.87
N THR A 11 12.78 28.09 21.47
CA THR A 11 12.19 29.40 21.18
C THR A 11 12.30 30.34 22.39
N THR A 12 11.97 29.85 23.58
CA THR A 12 12.05 30.64 24.81
C THR A 12 13.50 31.03 25.14
N LEU A 13 14.45 30.11 24.96
CA LEU A 13 15.87 30.37 25.17
C LEU A 13 16.40 31.42 24.18
N ILE A 14 16.03 31.32 22.89
CA ILE A 14 16.43 32.29 21.85
C ILE A 14 15.90 33.69 22.17
N ILE A 15 14.63 33.79 22.58
CA ILE A 15 14.02 35.07 22.97
C ILE A 15 14.74 35.67 24.18
N SER A 16 15.07 34.84 25.18
CA SER A 16 15.81 35.27 26.37
C SER A 16 17.24 35.72 26.02
N ALA A 17 17.96 34.94 25.21
CA ALA A 17 19.31 35.25 24.76
C ALA A 17 19.36 36.55 23.95
N ALA A 18 18.38 36.78 23.06
CA ALA A 18 18.30 37.98 22.24
C ALA A 18 18.11 39.26 23.08
N LYS A 19 17.36 39.20 24.18
CA LYS A 19 17.21 40.33 25.12
C LYS A 19 18.53 40.72 25.78
N ASN A 20 19.44 39.76 25.93
CA ASN A 20 20.73 39.95 26.60
C ASN A 20 21.88 40.22 25.62
N ALA A 21 21.61 40.38 24.31
CA ALA A 21 22.65 40.60 23.32
C ALA A 21 23.33 41.98 23.49
N SER A 22 24.66 42.00 23.54
CA SER A 22 25.47 43.23 23.56
C SER A 22 25.77 43.75 22.15
N MET A 23 25.70 42.87 21.15
CA MET A 23 25.93 43.16 19.74
C MET A 23 24.74 42.79 18.86
N HIS A 24 24.64 43.42 17.67
CA HIS A 24 23.64 43.10 16.65
C HIS A 24 22.19 43.02 17.17
N ARG A 25 21.88 43.81 18.21
CA ARG A 25 20.61 43.75 18.97
C ARG A 25 19.38 43.72 18.08
N ASN A 26 19.30 44.61 17.10
CA ASN A 26 18.15 44.68 16.19
C ASN A 26 17.97 43.37 15.42
N ASN A 27 19.06 42.76 14.96
CA ASN A 27 19.00 41.50 14.21
C ASN A 27 18.67 40.32 15.13
N CYS A 28 19.23 40.28 16.35
CA CYS A 28 18.90 39.27 17.36
C CYS A 28 17.42 39.36 17.77
N HIS A 29 16.90 40.57 17.98
CA HIS A 29 15.48 40.80 18.27
C HIS A 29 14.59 40.42 17.10
N HIS A 30 14.98 40.76 15.87
CA HIS A 30 14.25 40.37 14.66
C HIS A 30 14.17 38.85 14.53
N LEU A 31 15.29 38.14 14.70
CA LEU A 31 15.30 36.68 14.68
C LEU A 31 14.45 36.07 15.79
N ALA A 32 14.54 36.59 17.03
CA ALA A 32 13.72 36.13 18.14
C ALA A 32 12.22 36.34 17.88
N HIS A 33 11.85 37.47 17.27
CA HIS A 33 10.48 37.70 16.85
C HIS A 33 10.02 36.67 15.80
N HIS A 34 10.87 36.40 14.81
CA HIS A 34 10.60 35.44 13.75
C HIS A 34 10.42 34.00 14.28
N VAL A 35 11.30 33.58 15.19
CA VAL A 35 11.21 32.28 15.87
C VAL A 35 9.94 32.18 16.73
N ASN A 36 9.49 33.28 17.35
CA ASN A 36 8.22 33.28 18.09
C ASN A 36 7.00 33.08 17.19
N LEU A 37 6.97 33.71 16.01
CA LEU A 37 5.92 33.46 15.01
C LEU A 37 5.96 32.02 14.51
N THR A 38 7.16 31.50 14.30
CA THR A 38 7.42 30.11 13.91
C THR A 38 6.82 29.13 14.93
N ALA A 39 7.09 29.32 16.22
CA ALA A 39 6.57 28.45 17.28
C ALA A 39 5.04 28.41 17.30
N LYS A 40 4.36 29.56 17.16
CA LYS A 40 2.89 29.64 17.10
C LYS A 40 2.30 28.89 15.91
N LEU A 41 2.99 28.90 14.77
CA LEU A 41 2.56 28.15 13.59
C LEU A 41 2.72 26.64 13.79
N LEU A 42 3.83 26.21 14.39
CA LEU A 42 4.05 24.80 14.72
C LEU A 42 3.02 24.27 15.73
N GLU A 43 2.61 25.07 16.72
CA GLU A 43 1.54 24.67 17.64
C GLU A 43 0.23 24.38 16.91
N LYS A 44 -0.16 25.23 15.94
CA LYS A 44 -1.35 25.02 15.11
C LYS A 44 -1.24 23.77 14.24
N LEU A 45 -0.07 23.53 13.64
CA LEU A 45 0.18 22.33 12.83
C LEU A 45 0.20 21.05 13.66
N ARG A 46 0.55 21.12 14.95
CA ARG A 46 0.51 19.98 15.87
C ARG A 46 -0.89 19.66 16.38
N SER A 47 -1.77 20.66 16.46
CA SER A 47 -3.18 20.44 16.85
C SER A 47 -4.02 19.74 15.79
N THR A 48 -3.51 19.63 14.55
CA THR A 48 -4.03 18.71 13.54
C THR A 48 -3.28 17.39 13.70
N ASP A 49 -3.95 16.23 13.60
CA ASP A 49 -3.39 14.86 13.80
C ASP A 49 -2.31 14.49 12.76
N MET A 50 -1.23 15.26 12.75
CA MET A 50 -0.14 15.29 11.77
C MET A 50 1.12 14.59 12.29
N VAL A 51 1.22 14.41 13.61
CA VAL A 51 2.44 13.98 14.31
C VAL A 51 2.81 12.52 14.01
N THR A 52 1.90 11.72 13.46
CA THR A 52 2.13 10.32 13.06
C THR A 52 2.74 10.17 11.66
N LEU A 53 2.82 11.25 10.87
CA LEU A 53 3.33 11.20 9.50
C LEU A 53 4.86 11.12 9.48
N SER A 54 5.40 9.98 9.05
CA SER A 54 6.86 9.79 8.93
C SER A 54 7.53 10.81 7.99
N ALA A 55 6.81 11.29 6.97
CA ALA A 55 7.30 12.26 5.99
C ALA A 55 7.57 13.67 6.57
N ILE A 56 6.98 14.03 7.73
CA ILE A 56 7.26 15.33 8.38
C ILE A 56 8.44 15.27 9.35
N LYS A 57 8.95 14.07 9.66
CA LYS A 57 10.04 13.89 10.63
C LYS A 57 11.32 14.61 10.18
N GLU A 58 11.73 14.42 8.94
CA GLU A 58 12.96 15.04 8.41
C GLU A 58 12.87 16.59 8.41
N PRO A 59 11.79 17.22 7.91
CA PRO A 59 11.61 18.67 8.05
C PRO A 59 11.59 19.17 9.49
N LEU A 60 11.03 18.39 10.44
CA LEU A 60 11.03 18.75 11.86
C LEU A 60 12.44 18.66 12.48
N ASP A 61 13.19 17.61 12.17
CA ASP A 61 14.58 17.44 12.64
C ASP A 61 15.47 18.58 12.11
N GLY A 62 15.31 18.93 10.83
CA GLY A 62 16.01 20.06 10.22
C GLY A 62 15.65 21.41 10.85
N LEU A 63 14.39 21.60 11.23
CA LEU A 63 13.93 22.79 11.96
C LEU A 63 14.54 22.87 13.36
N ASP A 64 14.57 21.76 14.10
CA ASP A 64 15.22 21.69 15.42
C ASP A 64 16.71 22.00 15.32
N GLN A 65 17.39 21.52 14.27
CA GLN A 65 18.79 21.87 14.02
C GLN A 65 18.97 23.37 13.74
N ALA A 66 18.12 23.97 12.91
CA ALA A 66 18.17 25.40 12.60
C ALA A 66 17.90 26.27 13.83
N LEU A 67 16.98 25.86 14.71
CA LEU A 67 16.70 26.54 15.98
C LEU A 67 17.90 26.44 16.94
N ASN A 68 18.58 25.30 17.02
CA ASN A 68 19.81 25.18 17.80
C ASN A 68 20.92 26.12 17.30
N GLN A 69 21.10 26.19 15.98
CA GLN A 69 22.06 27.13 15.37
C GLN A 69 21.68 28.58 15.65
N ALA A 70 20.38 28.92 15.61
CA ALA A 70 19.88 30.24 15.98
C ALA A 70 20.25 30.60 17.42
N LEU A 71 20.03 29.67 18.36
CA LEU A 71 20.34 29.87 19.78
C LEU A 71 21.84 30.12 19.99
N GLN A 72 22.70 29.25 19.48
CA GLN A 72 24.16 29.40 19.60
C GLN A 72 24.64 30.73 19.02
N LEU A 73 24.09 31.13 17.87
CA LEU A 73 24.47 32.37 17.21
C LEU A 73 24.04 33.61 18.01
N VAL A 74 22.83 33.60 18.57
CA VAL A 74 22.32 34.68 19.43
C VAL A 74 23.10 34.74 20.74
N GLU A 75 23.41 33.61 21.36
CA GLU A 75 24.26 33.54 22.56
C GLU A 75 25.66 34.08 22.30
N SER A 76 26.22 33.82 21.11
CA SER A 76 27.53 34.37 20.71
C SER A 76 27.56 35.91 20.60
N CYS A 77 26.39 36.57 20.65
CA CYS A 77 26.24 38.02 20.66
C CYS A 77 26.15 38.62 22.08
N ARG A 78 26.25 37.80 23.14
CA ARG A 78 26.13 38.22 24.54
C ARG A 78 27.42 38.83 25.09
N ASP A 79 28.56 38.16 24.98
CA ASP A 79 29.82 38.59 25.61
C ASP A 79 31.02 38.48 24.65
N LYS A 80 31.46 39.61 24.08
CA LYS A 80 32.65 39.69 23.23
C LYS A 80 33.42 41.00 23.45
N SER A 81 34.75 40.93 23.34
CA SER A 81 35.61 42.10 23.40
C SER A 81 35.31 43.07 22.24
N PHE A 82 35.54 44.37 22.45
CA PHE A 82 35.36 45.41 21.43
C PHE A 82 36.10 45.11 20.11
N LEU A 83 37.26 44.43 20.16
CA LEU A 83 38.01 44.00 18.98
C LEU A 83 37.30 42.88 18.19
N CYS A 84 36.67 41.94 18.88
CA CYS A 84 35.85 40.89 18.26
C CYS A 84 34.56 41.50 17.66
N MET A 85 34.03 42.59 18.22
CA MET A 85 32.91 43.32 17.63
C MET A 85 33.21 43.92 16.25
N LEU A 86 34.47 44.28 15.99
CA LEU A 86 34.90 44.90 14.73
C LEU A 86 35.23 43.84 13.67
N ALA A 87 35.88 42.73 14.05
CA ALA A 87 36.29 41.68 13.10
C ALA A 87 35.12 40.83 12.55
N THR A 88 34.00 40.72 13.29
CA THR A 88 32.94 39.72 13.02
C THR A 88 31.65 40.30 12.43
N ARG A 89 31.60 41.62 12.18
CA ARG A 89 30.36 42.37 11.94
C ARG A 89 29.55 41.91 10.72
N TRP A 90 30.21 41.43 9.66
CA TRP A 90 29.52 40.94 8.44
C TRP A 90 29.21 39.43 8.48
N ALA A 91 30.08 38.64 9.10
CA ALA A 91 29.91 37.19 9.20
C ALA A 91 28.65 36.80 10.00
N ILE A 92 28.40 37.47 11.13
CA ILE A 92 27.22 37.21 11.97
C ILE A 92 25.92 37.56 11.24
N VAL A 93 25.88 38.69 10.52
CA VAL A 93 24.69 39.09 9.76
C VAL A 93 24.39 38.07 8.64
N HIS A 94 25.42 37.55 7.97
CA HIS A 94 25.24 36.48 6.99
C HIS A 94 24.70 35.20 7.63
N GLN A 95 25.26 34.79 8.77
CA GLN A 95 24.80 33.60 9.49
C GLN A 95 23.36 33.75 10.00
N LEU A 96 22.97 34.92 10.50
CA LEU A 96 21.59 35.18 10.94
C LEU A 96 20.61 35.07 9.76
N ARG A 97 20.97 35.63 8.60
CA ARG A 97 20.16 35.50 7.37
C ARG A 97 20.07 34.06 6.90
N HIS A 98 21.15 33.31 6.96
CA HIS A 98 21.18 31.91 6.56
C HIS A 98 20.27 31.05 7.45
N VAL A 99 20.38 31.18 8.77
CA VAL A 99 19.52 30.45 9.72
C VAL A 99 18.05 30.84 9.54
N GLN A 100 17.75 32.12 9.33
CA GLN A 100 16.38 32.56 9.04
C GLN A 100 15.83 31.90 7.77
N ALA A 101 16.63 31.82 6.70
CA ALA A 101 16.22 31.19 5.45
C ALA A 101 15.97 29.68 5.59
N GLU A 102 16.79 28.97 6.37
CA GLU A 102 16.57 27.54 6.64
C GLU A 102 15.29 27.31 7.45
N ILE A 103 15.05 28.10 8.49
CA ILE A 103 13.78 28.07 9.25
C ILE A 103 12.60 28.28 8.29
N ASP A 104 12.64 29.31 7.45
CA ASP A 104 11.58 29.61 6.48
C ASP A 104 11.35 28.49 5.47
N ARG A 105 12.43 27.84 5.01
CA ARG A 105 12.36 26.73 4.06
C ARG A 105 11.61 25.55 4.68
N TYR A 106 11.99 25.13 5.89
CA TYR A 106 11.33 24.01 6.56
C TYR A 106 9.86 24.31 6.88
N LEU A 107 9.54 25.55 7.28
CA LEU A 107 8.15 25.95 7.54
C LEU A 107 7.27 25.98 6.30
N LYS A 108 7.83 26.22 5.11
CA LYS A 108 7.06 26.12 3.86
C LYS A 108 6.81 24.66 3.47
N LEU A 109 7.78 23.77 3.73
CA LEU A 109 7.66 22.36 3.39
C LEU A 109 6.63 21.64 4.26
N LEU A 110 6.59 21.92 5.57
CA LEU A 110 5.72 21.24 6.53
C LEU A 110 4.22 21.28 6.11
N PRO A 111 3.57 22.45 5.91
CA PRO A 111 2.16 22.51 5.50
C PRO A 111 1.87 21.87 4.14
N LEU A 112 2.83 21.89 3.20
CA LEU A 112 2.65 21.28 1.87
C LEU A 112 2.64 19.76 1.97
N ILE A 113 3.57 19.18 2.72
CA ILE A 113 3.62 17.74 2.98
C ILE A 113 2.34 17.28 3.69
N THR A 114 1.92 18.04 4.70
CA THR A 114 0.64 17.87 5.40
C THR A 114 -0.55 17.84 4.45
N LEU A 115 -0.69 18.84 3.57
CA LEU A 115 -1.82 18.96 2.66
C LEU A 115 -1.85 17.84 1.62
N VAL A 116 -0.69 17.49 1.04
CA VAL A 116 -0.57 16.38 0.09
C VAL A 116 -1.00 15.07 0.73
N HIS A 117 -0.55 14.81 1.97
CA HIS A 117 -0.95 13.61 2.70
C HIS A 117 -2.46 13.55 2.93
N GLN A 118 -3.06 14.65 3.38
CA GLN A 118 -4.51 14.74 3.59
C GLN A 118 -5.30 14.49 2.30
N CYS A 119 -4.89 15.10 1.18
CA CYS A 119 -5.54 14.88 -0.12
C CYS A 119 -5.44 13.42 -0.59
N ARG A 120 -4.29 12.76 -0.36
CA ARG A 120 -4.13 11.34 -0.72
C ARG A 120 -5.07 10.43 0.05
N ILE A 121 -5.25 10.67 1.35
CA ILE A 121 -6.19 9.90 2.17
C ILE A 121 -7.62 10.13 1.69
N GLN A 122 -8.01 11.39 1.49
CA GLN A 122 -9.34 11.75 1.00
C GLN A 122 -9.68 11.04 -0.32
N ASN A 123 -8.76 11.07 -1.29
CA ASN A 123 -8.96 10.38 -2.57
C ASN A 123 -9.09 8.85 -2.42
N LEU A 124 -8.39 8.26 -1.44
CA LEU A 124 -8.48 6.82 -1.16
C LEU A 124 -9.83 6.48 -0.52
N GLU A 125 -10.30 7.29 0.43
CA GLU A 125 -11.61 7.15 1.06
C GLU A 125 -12.74 7.24 0.04
N GLU A 126 -12.67 8.22 -0.88
CA GLU A 126 -13.62 8.36 -1.99
C GLU A 126 -13.61 7.13 -2.91
N GLY A 127 -12.44 6.59 -3.23
CA GLY A 127 -12.31 5.38 -4.04
C GLY A 127 -12.88 4.13 -3.34
N LEU A 128 -12.62 3.98 -2.04
CA LEU A 128 -13.18 2.90 -1.23
C LEU A 128 -14.71 3.00 -1.15
N GLN A 129 -15.23 4.19 -0.94
CA GLN A 129 -16.67 4.44 -0.92
C GLN A 129 -17.32 4.11 -2.26
N ALA A 130 -16.67 4.44 -3.39
CA ALA A 130 -17.16 4.08 -4.71
C ALA A 130 -17.21 2.56 -4.94
N ILE A 131 -16.25 1.80 -4.38
CA ILE A 131 -16.25 0.33 -4.42
C ILE A 131 -17.36 -0.24 -3.52
N GLU A 132 -17.53 0.29 -2.31
CA GLU A 132 -18.57 -0.16 -1.38
C GLU A 132 -19.99 0.13 -1.90
N GLN A 133 -20.15 1.24 -2.62
CA GLN A 133 -21.40 1.59 -3.32
C GLN A 133 -21.62 0.80 -4.61
N ASP A 134 -20.65 0.01 -5.07
CA ASP A 134 -20.80 -0.84 -6.25
C ASP A 134 -21.63 -2.09 -5.87
N GLU A 135 -22.95 -1.93 -5.87
CA GLU A 135 -23.92 -3.01 -5.62
C GLU A 135 -24.18 -3.87 -6.88
N ARG A 136 -23.33 -3.79 -7.91
CA ARG A 136 -23.45 -4.68 -9.07
C ARG A 136 -23.19 -6.12 -8.63
N GLY A 137 -24.27 -6.85 -8.42
CA GLY A 137 -24.23 -8.28 -8.17
C GLY A 137 -23.60 -9.02 -9.35
N TYR A 138 -22.91 -10.12 -9.06
CA TYR A 138 -22.55 -11.08 -10.11
C TYR A 138 -23.84 -11.60 -10.73
N ALA A 139 -24.10 -11.22 -11.98
CA ALA A 139 -25.15 -11.84 -12.77
C ALA A 139 -24.71 -13.29 -13.00
N VAL A 140 -25.55 -14.23 -12.57
CA VAL A 140 -25.41 -15.63 -12.97
C VAL A 140 -26.03 -15.68 -14.36
N ASP A 141 -25.21 -15.85 -15.39
CA ASP A 141 -25.70 -15.93 -16.77
C ASP A 141 -26.60 -17.17 -16.93
N GLU A 142 -27.48 -17.19 -17.94
CA GLU A 142 -28.38 -18.33 -18.17
C GLU A 142 -27.60 -19.66 -18.29
N GLU A 143 -26.40 -19.60 -18.88
CA GLU A 143 -25.46 -20.72 -19.01
C GLU A 143 -24.97 -21.23 -17.63
N ASP A 144 -24.68 -20.33 -16.69
CA ASP A 144 -24.27 -20.68 -15.32
C ASP A 144 -25.45 -21.24 -14.51
N VAL A 145 -26.67 -20.74 -14.73
CA VAL A 145 -27.91 -21.27 -14.12
C VAL A 145 -28.19 -22.69 -14.61
N GLU A 146 -27.99 -22.95 -15.90
CA GLU A 146 -28.19 -24.27 -16.51
C GLU A 146 -27.14 -25.27 -16.02
N ALA A 147 -25.87 -24.84 -15.94
CA ALA A 147 -24.79 -25.63 -15.36
C ALA A 147 -25.05 -25.97 -13.87
N GLN A 148 -25.65 -25.06 -13.10
CA GLN A 148 -25.99 -25.28 -11.69
C GLN A 148 -27.18 -26.21 -11.49
N ASN A 149 -28.22 -26.10 -12.33
CA ASN A 149 -29.45 -26.91 -12.22
C ASN A 149 -29.30 -28.31 -12.79
N ASN A 150 -28.35 -28.53 -13.70
CA ASN A 150 -28.03 -29.86 -14.20
C ASN A 150 -26.52 -30.10 -14.31
N PRO A 151 -25.80 -30.18 -13.17
CA PRO A 151 -24.34 -30.30 -13.15
C PRO A 151 -23.82 -31.52 -13.91
N GLN A 152 -24.61 -32.60 -13.92
CA GLN A 152 -24.25 -33.85 -14.59
C GLN A 152 -24.45 -33.79 -16.10
N LEU A 153 -25.48 -33.08 -16.59
CA LEU A 153 -25.69 -32.90 -18.03
C LEU A 153 -24.67 -31.92 -18.62
N GLY A 154 -24.43 -30.77 -17.96
CA GLY A 154 -23.42 -29.79 -18.39
C GLY A 154 -22.00 -30.38 -18.41
N CYS A 155 -21.63 -31.16 -17.38
CA CYS A 155 -20.35 -31.89 -17.40
C CYS A 155 -20.28 -32.91 -18.52
N LYS A 156 -21.38 -33.61 -18.83
CA LYS A 156 -21.41 -34.62 -19.91
C LYS A 156 -21.30 -33.98 -21.29
N GLU A 157 -21.97 -32.85 -21.51
CA GLU A 157 -21.90 -32.08 -22.75
C GLU A 157 -20.52 -31.47 -22.96
N ALA A 158 -19.96 -30.82 -21.95
CA ALA A 158 -18.59 -30.28 -22.00
C ALA A 158 -17.55 -31.37 -22.25
N LEU A 159 -17.69 -32.53 -21.60
CA LEU A 159 -16.78 -33.66 -21.77
C LEU A 159 -16.93 -34.31 -23.17
N GLN A 160 -18.12 -34.23 -23.76
CA GLN A 160 -18.38 -34.67 -25.13
C GLN A 160 -17.81 -33.69 -26.16
N GLU A 161 -17.88 -32.37 -25.91
CA GLU A 161 -17.19 -31.37 -26.74
C GLU A 161 -15.67 -31.55 -26.70
N GLU A 162 -15.12 -31.78 -25.51
CA GLU A 162 -13.69 -32.00 -25.35
C GLU A 162 -13.23 -33.26 -26.08
N LYS A 163 -14.04 -34.33 -26.08
CA LYS A 163 -13.80 -35.52 -26.89
C LYS A 163 -13.73 -35.21 -28.39
N VAL A 164 -14.59 -34.32 -28.90
CA VAL A 164 -14.58 -33.90 -30.31
C VAL A 164 -13.30 -33.14 -30.63
N LYS A 165 -12.88 -32.20 -29.76
CA LYS A 165 -11.63 -31.45 -29.91
C LYS A 165 -10.41 -32.36 -29.90
N LEU A 166 -10.36 -33.34 -28.99
CA LEU A 166 -9.30 -34.34 -28.93
C LEU A 166 -9.23 -35.19 -30.21
N HIS A 167 -10.36 -35.55 -30.81
CA HIS A 167 -10.37 -36.27 -32.10
C HIS A 167 -9.84 -35.40 -33.25
N ALA A 168 -10.18 -34.11 -33.27
CA ALA A 168 -9.65 -33.18 -34.25
C ALA A 168 -8.12 -33.02 -34.13
N GLU A 169 -7.60 -32.85 -32.90
CA GLU A 169 -6.15 -32.73 -32.68
C GLU A 169 -5.42 -34.05 -32.96
N LEU A 170 -6.05 -35.22 -32.70
CA LEU A 170 -5.48 -36.52 -33.07
C LEU A 170 -5.28 -36.65 -34.59
N GLN A 171 -6.26 -36.21 -35.39
CA GLN A 171 -6.12 -36.25 -36.86
C GLN A 171 -4.99 -35.33 -37.33
N LYS A 172 -4.91 -34.12 -36.77
CA LYS A 172 -3.84 -33.17 -37.06
C LYS A 172 -2.46 -33.73 -36.67
N SER A 173 -2.34 -34.36 -35.50
CA SER A 173 -1.10 -34.98 -35.03
C SER A 173 -0.69 -36.19 -35.89
N ARG A 174 -1.66 -36.99 -36.37
CA ARG A 174 -1.43 -38.08 -37.34
C ARG A 174 -0.92 -37.56 -38.68
N THR A 175 -1.48 -36.45 -39.17
CA THR A 175 -0.97 -35.81 -40.40
C THR A 175 0.43 -35.22 -40.23
N ALA A 176 0.85 -34.95 -38.99
CA ALA A 176 2.18 -34.45 -38.64
C ALA A 176 3.18 -35.56 -38.26
N ASP A 177 2.79 -36.84 -38.33
CA ASP A 177 3.60 -38.02 -37.95
C ASP A 177 4.15 -37.99 -36.50
N ASP A 178 3.44 -37.31 -35.57
CA ASP A 178 3.83 -37.27 -34.15
C ASP A 178 3.22 -38.46 -33.38
N SER A 179 3.90 -39.60 -33.47
CA SER A 179 3.51 -40.85 -32.79
C SER A 179 3.41 -40.71 -31.26
N LYS A 180 4.19 -39.82 -30.63
CA LYS A 180 4.16 -39.63 -29.17
C LYS A 180 2.92 -38.85 -28.76
N GLN A 181 2.63 -37.77 -29.46
CA GLN A 181 1.46 -36.95 -29.22
C GLN A 181 0.16 -37.72 -29.54
N CYS A 182 0.14 -38.57 -30.58
CA CYS A 182 -0.97 -39.46 -30.87
C CYS A 182 -1.31 -40.39 -29.70
N ARG A 183 -0.30 -41.02 -29.05
CA ARG A 183 -0.52 -41.91 -27.90
C ARG A 183 -1.15 -41.19 -26.71
N VAL A 184 -0.71 -39.98 -26.42
CA VAL A 184 -1.26 -39.17 -25.32
C VAL A 184 -2.71 -38.79 -25.61
N ILE A 185 -3.00 -38.33 -26.83
CA ILE A 185 -4.36 -37.93 -27.21
C ILE A 185 -5.30 -39.14 -27.22
N GLU A 186 -4.86 -40.31 -27.69
CA GLU A 186 -5.65 -41.56 -27.65
C GLU A 186 -5.98 -41.98 -26.21
N HIS A 187 -5.04 -41.84 -25.28
CA HIS A 187 -5.28 -42.12 -23.87
C HIS A 187 -6.28 -41.13 -23.24
N LEU A 188 -6.11 -39.83 -23.51
CA LEU A 188 -7.05 -38.81 -23.04
C LEU A 188 -8.47 -39.06 -23.55
N ILE A 189 -8.62 -39.43 -24.83
CA ILE A 189 -9.90 -39.82 -25.42
C ILE A 189 -10.53 -40.99 -24.65
N ASP A 190 -9.75 -41.99 -24.26
CA ASP A 190 -10.26 -43.15 -23.54
C ASP A 190 -10.72 -42.79 -22.13
N VAL A 191 -9.92 -42.01 -21.40
CA VAL A 191 -10.29 -41.47 -20.09
C VAL A 191 -11.58 -40.66 -20.18
N THR A 192 -11.67 -39.75 -21.16
CA THR A 192 -12.88 -38.96 -21.42
C THR A 192 -14.10 -39.85 -21.68
N LYS A 193 -13.99 -40.89 -22.50
CA LYS A 193 -15.07 -41.86 -22.75
C LYS A 193 -15.50 -42.59 -21.48
N ASN A 194 -14.54 -43.04 -20.67
CA ASN A 194 -14.81 -43.78 -19.45
C ASN A 194 -15.55 -42.91 -18.43
N VAL A 195 -15.15 -41.65 -18.27
CA VAL A 195 -15.82 -40.71 -17.38
C VAL A 195 -17.24 -40.38 -17.87
N ILE A 196 -17.46 -40.18 -19.19
CA ILE A 196 -18.80 -39.98 -19.78
C ILE A 196 -19.74 -41.16 -19.48
N ASN A 197 -19.22 -42.40 -19.50
CA ASN A 197 -20.00 -43.62 -19.29
C ASN A 197 -20.38 -43.85 -17.82
N VAL A 198 -19.63 -43.29 -16.87
CA VAL A 198 -19.87 -43.41 -15.42
C VAL A 198 -20.89 -42.37 -14.92
N LEU A 199 -21.09 -41.27 -15.65
CA LEU A 199 -22.08 -40.25 -15.34
C LEU A 199 -23.52 -40.81 -15.48
N PRO A 200 -24.38 -40.76 -14.45
CA PRO A 200 -25.73 -41.29 -14.48
C PRO A 200 -26.56 -40.72 -15.64
N GLY A 201 -27.09 -41.59 -16.50
CA GLY A 201 -28.07 -41.19 -17.51
C GLY A 201 -29.45 -41.06 -16.87
N ASN A 202 -30.07 -39.89 -17.03
CA ASN A 202 -31.43 -39.56 -16.58
C ASN A 202 -32.41 -40.71 -16.78
N ASN A 203 -32.71 -41.47 -15.73
CA ASN A 203 -33.85 -42.37 -15.62
C ASN A 203 -34.05 -42.78 -14.14
N VAL A 204 -34.43 -41.88 -13.25
CA VAL A 204 -35.00 -42.29 -11.95
C VAL A 204 -36.15 -41.38 -11.55
N HIS A 205 -37.34 -41.99 -11.57
CA HIS A 205 -38.54 -41.54 -10.86
C HIS A 205 -38.21 -41.04 -9.45
N LYS A 206 -38.80 -39.90 -9.08
CA LYS A 206 -39.10 -39.45 -7.71
C LYS A 206 -38.52 -40.34 -6.59
N LEU A 207 -37.36 -39.99 -6.07
CA LEU A 207 -37.03 -40.28 -4.68
C LEU A 207 -36.50 -38.99 -4.05
N LEU A 208 -37.47 -38.25 -3.52
CA LEU A 208 -37.27 -37.28 -2.48
C LEU A 208 -36.61 -37.96 -1.27
N VAL A 209 -35.69 -37.23 -0.64
CA VAL A 209 -35.39 -37.26 0.79
C VAL A 209 -34.39 -38.35 1.26
N ASN A 210 -33.15 -37.88 1.48
CA ASN A 210 -32.23 -38.16 2.59
C ASN A 210 -30.81 -38.71 2.29
N GLU A 211 -29.87 -37.88 2.74
CA GLU A 211 -28.48 -38.09 3.22
C GLU A 211 -27.27 -38.19 2.26
N PRO A 212 -26.15 -37.49 2.57
CA PRO A 212 -25.00 -37.33 1.67
C PRO A 212 -23.81 -38.27 1.96
N THR A 213 -23.98 -39.33 2.76
CA THR A 213 -22.85 -40.16 3.23
C THR A 213 -22.36 -41.19 2.21
N HIS A 214 -23.17 -41.56 1.21
CA HIS A 214 -22.81 -42.61 0.24
C HIS A 214 -22.00 -42.09 -0.98
N VAL A 215 -22.05 -40.79 -1.28
CA VAL A 215 -21.28 -40.20 -2.41
C VAL A 215 -19.80 -40.04 -2.05
N GLN A 216 -19.51 -39.79 -0.77
CA GLN A 216 -18.16 -39.57 -0.28
C GLN A 216 -17.29 -40.84 -0.29
N SER A 217 -17.89 -42.03 -0.09
CA SER A 217 -17.13 -43.29 -0.15
C SER A 217 -16.68 -43.63 -1.57
N ARG A 218 -17.52 -43.38 -2.58
CA ARG A 218 -17.21 -43.74 -3.98
C ARG A 218 -16.17 -42.83 -4.61
N LEU A 219 -16.16 -41.54 -4.24
CA LEU A 219 -15.12 -40.61 -4.68
C LEU A 219 -13.76 -40.97 -4.07
N GLN A 220 -13.73 -41.44 -2.81
CA GLN A 220 -12.52 -41.93 -2.16
C GLN A 220 -11.96 -43.17 -2.88
N ASP A 221 -12.81 -44.13 -3.24
CA ASP A 221 -12.41 -45.35 -3.95
C ASP A 221 -11.88 -45.07 -5.37
N MET A 222 -12.45 -44.06 -6.05
CA MET A 222 -11.98 -43.62 -7.36
C MET A 222 -10.63 -42.90 -7.28
N TYR A 223 -10.41 -42.09 -6.24
CA TYR A 223 -9.14 -41.38 -6.01
C TYR A 223 -8.00 -42.36 -5.70
N LEU A 224 -8.26 -43.39 -4.88
CA LEU A 224 -7.30 -44.46 -4.58
C LEU A 224 -6.97 -45.30 -5.81
N SER A 225 -7.95 -45.54 -6.69
CA SER A 225 -7.73 -46.26 -7.96
C SER A 225 -6.87 -45.47 -8.94
N LEU A 226 -7.09 -44.15 -9.05
CA LEU A 226 -6.27 -43.27 -9.89
C LEU A 226 -4.84 -43.10 -9.35
N TRP A 227 -4.68 -43.03 -8.02
CA TRP A 227 -3.37 -42.91 -7.39
C TRP A 227 -2.49 -44.16 -7.63
N SER A 228 -3.07 -45.36 -7.55
CA SER A 228 -2.39 -46.63 -7.86
C SER A 228 -1.85 -46.72 -9.30
N ILE A 229 -2.55 -46.11 -10.27
CA ILE A 229 -2.15 -46.11 -11.68
C ILE A 229 -0.96 -45.17 -11.94
N PHE A 230 -0.83 -44.08 -11.17
CA PHE A 230 0.26 -43.12 -11.30
C PHE A 230 1.55 -43.56 -10.58
N GLU A 231 1.47 -44.45 -9.61
CA GLU A 231 2.64 -44.88 -8.82
C GLU A 231 3.44 -46.03 -9.48
N HIS A 232 2.97 -46.56 -10.62
CA HIS A 232 3.60 -47.67 -11.36
C HIS A 232 3.96 -47.35 -12.83
N ASN A 233 4.15 -46.08 -13.19
CA ASN A 233 4.82 -45.66 -14.45
C ASN A 233 5.97 -44.70 -14.19
#